data_AF-A0AAW8FGN6-F1
#
_entry.id   AF-A0AAW8FGN6-F1
#
_cell.length_a   1.000
_cell.length_b   1.000
_cell.length_c   1.000
_cell.angle_alpha   90.00
_cell.angle_beta   90.00
_cell.angle_gamma   90.00
#
_symmetry.space_group_name_H-M   'P 1'
#
loop_
_entity.id
_entity.type
_entity.pdbx_description
1 polymer ?
#
loop_
_entity_poly.entity_id
_entity_poly.type
_entity_poly.pdbx_seq_one_letter_code
_entity_poly.pdbx_strand_id
1 'polypeptide(L)'
;MSLRLSTVILPYRRWTEGSREAWQRADQLGFHTGYTYDHLSWRTFRDGPWFGALPTLTGAAGVTDRLRLGTLVTSPNFRHPVNLAKELITLDDISGGRVTLGIGAGGTGFDATALGQDPWSPRERADRLAEFVPLLDRLLCEDSVSYKGDFYSAHEARNIPGCVQRPRLPFAVAATGPRGLRLAARHGQAWVTTGDPKLYENGTPEQSLQALRGQVEKLTDACASLGRDVHSIDKILLTGFTPDRGRPLESLDAFVDFAGRHRELGFTELVIHWPIPTRTSPPTRRSSSRSPWRHRHSWAEAAAPGRVGSAPASSMSHLCGHPPGRACICGRMSG
;
A
#
# COMPACT_ATOMS: atom_id res chain seq x y z
N MET A 1 -22.76 -2.31 13.99
CA MET A 1 -22.54 -2.11 12.54
C MET A 1 -22.28 -3.47 11.88
N SER A 2 -22.76 -3.67 10.66
CA SER A 2 -22.44 -4.87 9.86
C SER A 2 -21.00 -4.83 9.37
N LEU A 3 -20.31 -5.97 9.44
CA LEU A 3 -18.95 -6.12 8.92
C LEU A 3 -18.95 -6.00 7.39
N ARG A 4 -18.07 -5.17 6.84
CA ARG A 4 -17.92 -4.99 5.39
C ARG A 4 -16.87 -5.93 4.84
N LEU A 5 -17.09 -6.45 3.64
CA LEU A 5 -16.10 -7.27 2.92
C LEU A 5 -15.55 -6.49 1.75
N SER A 6 -14.23 -6.46 1.63
CA SER A 6 -13.49 -5.78 0.57
C SER A 6 -12.48 -6.74 -0.05
N THR A 7 -11.90 -6.38 -1.20
CA THR A 7 -10.92 -7.24 -1.87
C THR A 7 -9.69 -6.48 -2.35
N VAL A 8 -8.53 -7.14 -2.41
CA VAL A 8 -7.33 -6.63 -3.09
C VAL A 8 -7.21 -7.27 -4.47
N ILE A 9 -7.28 -6.48 -5.54
CA ILE A 9 -7.02 -6.88 -6.92
C ILE A 9 -5.64 -6.34 -7.32
N LEU A 10 -4.69 -7.26 -7.52
CA LEU A 10 -3.32 -6.89 -7.88
C LEU A 10 -3.23 -6.45 -9.36
N PRO A 11 -2.42 -5.43 -9.67
CA PRO A 11 -2.33 -4.87 -11.01
C PRO A 11 -1.29 -5.63 -11.86
N TYR A 12 -1.38 -6.96 -11.91
CA TYR A 12 -0.39 -7.81 -12.60
C TYR A 12 -0.85 -8.29 -13.98
N ARG A 13 -2.08 -7.96 -14.38
CA ARG A 13 -2.68 -8.32 -15.67
C ARG A 13 -2.88 -7.08 -16.52
N ARG A 14 -2.72 -7.22 -17.84
CA ARG A 14 -3.10 -6.17 -18.79
C ARG A 14 -4.58 -5.83 -18.63
N TRP A 15 -4.91 -4.56 -18.83
CA TRP A 15 -6.28 -4.05 -18.65
C TRP A 15 -7.32 -4.88 -19.41
N THR A 16 -7.05 -5.12 -20.69
CA THR A 16 -7.89 -5.86 -21.65
C THR A 16 -7.77 -7.38 -21.55
N GLU A 17 -6.91 -7.89 -20.67
CA GLU A 17 -6.64 -9.33 -20.53
C GLU A 17 -6.91 -9.78 -19.08
N GLY A 18 -8.14 -9.53 -18.59
CA GLY A 18 -8.64 -10.06 -17.33
C GLY A 18 -8.62 -9.08 -16.15
N SER A 19 -7.92 -7.94 -16.24
CA SER A 19 -7.93 -6.94 -15.16
C SER A 19 -9.29 -6.24 -15.08
N ARG A 20 -9.81 -5.73 -16.21
CA ARG A 20 -11.14 -5.09 -16.28
C ARG A 20 -12.24 -5.99 -15.71
N GLU A 21 -12.25 -7.26 -16.12
CA GLU A 21 -13.26 -8.23 -15.71
C GLU A 21 -13.20 -8.53 -14.22
N ALA A 22 -12.00 -8.52 -13.60
CA ALA A 22 -11.86 -8.71 -12.17
C ALA A 22 -12.51 -7.56 -11.38
N TRP A 23 -12.28 -6.31 -11.80
CA TRP A 23 -12.90 -5.12 -11.18
C TRP A 23 -14.43 -5.13 -11.33
N GLN A 24 -14.94 -5.39 -12.53
CA GLN A 24 -16.38 -5.52 -12.78
C GLN A 24 -17.00 -6.63 -11.94
N ARG A 25 -16.31 -7.77 -11.82
CA ARG A 25 -16.80 -8.90 -11.04
C ARG A 25 -16.83 -8.59 -9.54
N ALA A 26 -15.83 -7.88 -9.02
CA ALA A 26 -15.81 -7.47 -7.63
C ALA A 26 -17.00 -6.53 -7.29
N ASP A 27 -17.33 -5.60 -8.19
CA ASP A 27 -18.50 -4.72 -8.05
C ASP A 27 -19.81 -5.52 -8.04
N GLN A 28 -19.98 -6.46 -8.99
CA GLN A 28 -21.15 -7.34 -9.08
C GLN A 28 -21.31 -8.27 -7.86
N LEU A 29 -20.20 -8.70 -7.26
CA LEU A 29 -20.20 -9.53 -6.05
C LEU A 29 -20.56 -8.73 -4.78
N GLY A 30 -20.65 -7.39 -4.88
CA GLY A 30 -21.04 -6.55 -3.77
C GLY A 30 -19.92 -6.30 -2.74
N PHE A 31 -18.65 -6.44 -3.15
CA PHE A 31 -17.55 -5.97 -2.30
C PHE A 31 -17.70 -4.47 -2.01
N HIS A 32 -17.34 -4.07 -0.80
CA HIS A 32 -17.42 -2.69 -0.36
C HIS A 32 -16.34 -1.83 -1.05
N THR A 33 -15.08 -2.27 -0.97
CA THR A 33 -13.94 -1.60 -1.59
C THR A 33 -13.10 -2.61 -2.39
N GLY A 34 -12.74 -2.24 -3.61
CA GLY A 34 -11.68 -2.87 -4.40
C GLY A 34 -10.39 -2.08 -4.21
N TYR A 35 -9.44 -2.69 -3.50
CA TYR A 35 -8.11 -2.16 -3.29
C TYR A 35 -7.13 -2.69 -4.33
N THR A 36 -6.06 -1.95 -4.58
CA THR A 36 -4.86 -2.43 -5.28
C THR A 36 -3.60 -2.03 -4.52
N TYR A 37 -2.46 -2.65 -4.81
CA TYR A 37 -1.20 -2.26 -4.18
C TYR A 37 -0.48 -1.19 -5.01
N ASP A 38 -0.04 -0.13 -4.34
CA ASP A 38 0.75 0.93 -4.95
C ASP A 38 2.24 0.62 -4.72
N HIS A 39 2.78 -0.20 -5.63
CA HIS A 39 4.20 -0.53 -5.71
C HIS A 39 4.74 -0.18 -7.10
N LEU A 40 6.05 0.10 -7.22
CA LEU A 40 6.74 0.19 -8.51
C LEU A 40 7.20 -1.19 -8.97
N SER A 41 7.66 -2.02 -8.02
CA SER A 41 8.04 -3.41 -8.27
C SER A 41 7.78 -4.25 -7.03
N TRP A 42 6.99 -5.31 -7.17
CA TRP A 42 6.50 -6.07 -6.02
C TRP A 42 6.93 -7.53 -6.02
N ARG A 43 7.81 -7.90 -5.07
CA ARG A 43 8.11 -9.28 -4.64
C ARG A 43 8.21 -10.28 -5.80
N THR A 44 7.28 -11.25 -5.85
CA THR A 44 7.21 -12.36 -6.80
C THR A 44 6.85 -11.92 -8.22
N PHE A 45 6.42 -10.67 -8.39
CA PHE A 45 6.09 -10.06 -9.68
C PHE A 45 7.19 -9.12 -10.18
N ARG A 46 8.37 -9.10 -9.55
CA ARG A 46 9.50 -8.24 -9.96
C ARG A 46 9.80 -8.35 -11.45
N ASP A 47 9.85 -9.58 -11.95
CA ASP A 47 10.19 -9.89 -13.34
C ASP A 47 8.94 -10.14 -14.20
N GLY A 48 7.76 -9.73 -13.70
CA GLY A 48 6.47 -9.89 -14.37
C GLY A 48 5.78 -8.54 -14.63
N PRO A 49 4.63 -8.54 -15.31
CA PRO A 49 3.86 -7.32 -15.50
C PRO A 49 3.39 -6.76 -14.16
N TRP A 50 3.57 -5.46 -13.99
CA TRP A 50 3.07 -4.70 -12.85
C TRP A 50 2.67 -3.31 -13.32
N PHE A 51 1.39 -2.97 -13.20
CA PHE A 51 0.83 -1.70 -13.66
C PHE A 51 0.68 -0.72 -12.49
N GLY A 52 0.77 0.58 -12.79
CA GLY A 52 0.62 1.62 -11.77
C GLY A 52 -0.76 1.61 -11.12
N ALA A 53 -0.80 1.79 -9.80
CA ALA A 53 -2.04 1.71 -9.02
C ALA A 53 -3.08 2.76 -9.41
N LEU A 54 -2.72 4.05 -9.41
CA LEU A 54 -3.68 5.12 -9.71
C LEU A 54 -4.26 5.03 -11.13
N PRO A 55 -3.47 4.82 -12.20
CA PRO A 55 -4.05 4.56 -13.52
C PRO A 55 -4.97 3.34 -13.57
N THR A 56 -4.63 2.26 -12.84
CA THR A 56 -5.49 1.06 -12.75
C THR A 56 -6.81 1.40 -12.06
N LEU A 57 -6.79 2.15 -10.96
CA LEU A 57 -7.98 2.60 -10.25
C LEU A 57 -8.82 3.56 -11.09
N THR A 58 -8.20 4.44 -11.89
CA THR A 58 -8.92 5.30 -12.84
C THR A 58 -9.66 4.46 -13.89
N GLY A 59 -9.02 3.41 -14.42
CA GLY A 59 -9.69 2.46 -15.31
C GLY A 59 -10.84 1.74 -14.61
N ALA A 60 -10.66 1.32 -13.36
CA ALA A 60 -11.69 0.67 -12.54
C ALA A 60 -12.90 1.58 -12.28
N ALA A 61 -12.66 2.87 -12.05
CA ALA A 61 -13.71 3.87 -11.87
C ALA A 61 -14.67 3.94 -13.05
N GLY A 62 -14.16 3.84 -14.28
CA GLY A 62 -14.98 3.90 -15.50
C GLY A 62 -15.73 2.62 -15.84
N VAL A 63 -15.53 1.51 -15.09
CA VAL A 63 -16.19 0.22 -15.35
C VAL A 63 -16.93 -0.35 -14.14
N THR A 64 -17.02 0.41 -13.04
CA THR A 64 -17.71 0.04 -11.80
C THR A 64 -18.59 1.18 -11.34
N ASP A 65 -19.74 0.86 -10.74
CA ASP A 65 -20.74 1.84 -10.35
C ASP A 65 -20.82 2.03 -8.83
N ARG A 66 -20.64 0.95 -8.04
CA ARG A 66 -20.86 0.98 -6.59
C ARG A 66 -19.58 0.77 -5.79
N LEU A 67 -18.68 -0.06 -6.30
CA LEU A 67 -17.42 -0.42 -5.66
C LEU A 67 -16.62 0.83 -5.28
N ARG A 68 -16.21 0.95 -4.01
CA ARG A 68 -15.20 1.94 -3.63
C ARG A 68 -13.83 1.51 -4.14
N LEU A 69 -12.96 2.46 -4.41
CA LEU A 69 -11.66 2.22 -5.02
C LEU A 69 -10.55 2.69 -4.08
N GLY A 70 -9.48 1.92 -3.94
CA GLY A 70 -8.43 2.35 -3.04
C GLY A 70 -7.06 1.73 -3.28
N THR A 71 -6.05 2.34 -2.67
CA THR A 71 -4.75 1.71 -2.52
C THR A 71 -4.65 1.06 -1.15
N LEU A 72 -3.86 -0.01 -1.03
CA LEU A 72 -3.62 -0.69 0.25
C LEU A 72 -2.18 -1.22 0.34
N VAL A 73 -1.16 -0.37 0.44
CA VAL A 73 -1.23 1.08 0.67
C VAL A 73 -0.26 1.85 -0.23
N THR A 74 -0.57 3.11 -0.49
CA THR A 74 0.36 4.10 -1.02
C THR A 74 1.43 4.43 0.01
N SER A 75 2.67 4.67 -0.45
CA SER A 75 3.79 4.96 0.45
C SER A 75 4.66 6.13 0.00
N PRO A 76 5.34 6.80 0.95
CA PRO A 76 6.30 7.85 0.64
C PRO A 76 7.59 7.35 -0.03
N ASN A 77 7.81 6.04 -0.19
CA ASN A 77 9.02 5.48 -0.81
C ASN A 77 9.27 6.05 -2.22
N PHE A 78 8.19 6.31 -2.96
CA PHE A 78 8.28 6.80 -4.34
C PHE A 78 7.21 7.84 -4.71
N ARG A 79 6.27 8.15 -3.80
CA ARG A 79 5.28 9.21 -4.02
C ARG A 79 5.73 10.50 -3.37
N HIS A 80 5.51 11.61 -4.07
CA HIS A 80 5.57 12.95 -3.50
C HIS A 80 4.15 13.46 -3.24
N PRO A 81 3.84 14.09 -2.08
CA PRO A 81 2.49 14.55 -1.73
C PRO A 81 1.84 15.45 -2.79
N VAL A 82 2.59 16.37 -3.38
CA VAL A 82 2.07 17.33 -4.37
C VAL A 82 1.56 16.63 -5.64
N ASN A 83 2.35 15.73 -6.23
CA ASN A 83 1.94 15.01 -7.43
C ASN A 83 0.79 14.05 -7.11
N LEU A 84 0.89 13.35 -5.98
CA LEU A 84 -0.14 12.42 -5.53
C LEU A 84 -1.49 13.12 -5.32
N ALA A 85 -1.50 14.31 -4.73
CA ALA A 85 -2.74 15.08 -4.53
C ALA A 85 -3.48 15.33 -5.85
N LYS A 86 -2.76 15.67 -6.93
CA LYS A 86 -3.35 15.89 -8.25
C LYS A 86 -3.94 14.62 -8.86
N GLU A 87 -3.22 13.51 -8.76
CA GLU A 87 -3.70 12.22 -9.23
C GLU A 87 -4.97 11.79 -8.46
N LEU A 88 -4.99 12.02 -7.14
CA LEU A 88 -6.12 11.65 -6.28
C LEU A 88 -7.35 12.52 -6.50
N ILE A 89 -7.20 13.84 -6.65
CA ILE A 89 -8.31 14.74 -6.97
C ILE A 89 -8.96 14.31 -8.29
N THR A 90 -8.14 14.00 -9.29
CA THR A 90 -8.61 13.52 -10.60
C THR A 90 -9.36 12.18 -10.48
N LEU A 91 -8.80 11.23 -9.73
CA LEU A 91 -9.45 9.94 -9.52
C LEU A 91 -10.75 10.08 -8.72
N ASP A 92 -10.78 10.96 -7.72
CA ASP A 92 -11.96 11.25 -6.92
C ASP A 92 -13.10 11.81 -7.78
N ASP A 93 -12.79 12.75 -8.67
CA ASP A 93 -13.71 13.32 -9.64
C ASP A 93 -14.26 12.25 -10.61
N ILE A 94 -13.37 11.52 -11.30
CA ILE A 94 -13.75 10.46 -12.25
C ILE A 94 -14.61 9.37 -11.59
N SER A 95 -14.30 9.03 -10.34
CA SER A 95 -15.04 8.00 -9.62
C SER A 95 -16.36 8.48 -9.02
N GLY A 96 -16.65 9.78 -9.02
CA GLY A 96 -17.80 10.36 -8.33
C GLY A 96 -17.70 10.24 -6.82
N GLY A 97 -16.49 10.39 -6.26
CA GLY A 97 -16.26 10.39 -4.82
C GLY A 97 -16.17 8.99 -4.18
N ARG A 98 -15.69 7.99 -4.90
CA ARG A 98 -15.62 6.59 -4.42
C ARG A 98 -14.24 6.16 -3.93
N VAL A 99 -13.30 7.10 -3.74
CA VAL A 99 -11.91 6.75 -3.41
C VAL A 99 -11.69 6.64 -1.90
N THR A 100 -10.97 5.63 -1.45
CA THR A 100 -10.37 5.53 -0.12
C THR A 100 -8.86 5.36 -0.28
N LEU A 101 -8.06 6.27 0.28
CA LEU A 101 -6.61 6.22 0.16
C LEU A 101 -6.00 5.45 1.34
N GLY A 102 -5.49 4.24 1.09
CA GLY A 102 -4.62 3.57 2.03
C GLY A 102 -3.23 4.19 2.03
N ILE A 103 -2.70 4.55 3.20
CA ILE A 103 -1.38 5.19 3.33
C ILE A 103 -0.56 4.46 4.39
N GLY A 104 0.70 4.14 4.11
CA GLY A 104 1.60 3.58 5.11
C GLY A 104 3.04 4.03 4.91
N ALA A 105 3.90 3.71 5.87
CA ALA A 105 5.28 4.19 5.92
C ALA A 105 6.18 3.65 4.79
N GLY A 106 5.71 2.68 4.02
CA GLY A 106 6.52 1.96 3.05
C GLY A 106 7.38 0.88 3.71
N GLY A 107 7.78 -0.08 2.89
CA GLY A 107 8.59 -1.23 3.29
C GLY A 107 10.02 -1.14 2.77
N THR A 108 10.76 -2.20 3.04
CA THR A 108 12.01 -2.51 2.35
C THR A 108 11.71 -3.19 1.00
N GLY A 109 12.74 -3.46 0.19
CA GLY A 109 12.61 -4.14 -1.10
C GLY A 109 12.77 -3.17 -2.27
N PHE A 110 12.25 -3.56 -3.44
CA PHE A 110 12.53 -2.85 -4.69
C PHE A 110 12.07 -1.40 -4.70
N ASP A 111 10.88 -1.12 -4.15
CA ASP A 111 10.39 0.26 -4.05
C ASP A 111 11.27 1.19 -3.23
N ALA A 112 12.03 0.65 -2.26
CA ALA A 112 12.87 1.47 -1.40
C ALA A 112 14.07 2.07 -2.13
N THR A 113 14.44 1.51 -3.28
CA THR A 113 15.64 1.91 -4.04
C THR A 113 15.38 2.16 -5.52
N ALA A 114 14.15 1.95 -6.00
CA ALA A 114 13.80 2.04 -7.42
C ALA A 114 14.01 3.43 -8.04
N LEU A 115 14.04 4.50 -7.23
CA LEU A 115 14.32 5.86 -7.71
C LEU A 115 15.80 6.25 -7.57
N GLY A 116 16.68 5.29 -7.23
CA GLY A 116 18.13 5.47 -7.14
C GLY A 116 18.65 5.91 -5.75
N GLN A 117 17.77 6.03 -4.77
CA GLN A 117 18.13 6.35 -3.38
C GLN A 117 18.54 5.11 -2.58
N ASP A 118 19.29 5.33 -1.49
CA ASP A 118 19.53 4.32 -0.47
C ASP A 118 18.26 4.01 0.33
N PRO A 119 18.09 2.76 0.81
CA PRO A 119 16.92 2.39 1.59
C PRO A 119 16.91 3.10 2.96
N TRP A 120 15.80 3.76 3.28
CA TRP A 120 15.64 4.48 4.54
C TRP A 120 15.53 3.54 5.74
N SER A 121 16.04 4.00 6.89
CA SER A 121 15.86 3.32 8.18
C SER A 121 14.37 3.26 8.60
N PRO A 122 13.95 2.33 9.48
CA PRO A 122 12.59 2.32 10.01
C PRO A 122 12.16 3.65 10.67
N ARG A 123 13.11 4.35 11.32
CA ARG A 123 12.87 5.65 11.92
C ARG A 123 12.59 6.70 10.86
N GLU A 124 13.44 6.80 9.84
CA GLU A 124 13.27 7.77 8.75
C GLU A 124 11.98 7.52 7.96
N ARG A 125 11.59 6.27 7.70
CA ARG A 125 10.30 5.96 7.07
C ARG A 125 9.12 6.50 7.89
N ALA A 126 9.19 6.39 9.22
CA ALA A 126 8.17 6.93 10.10
C ALA A 126 8.20 8.46 10.18
N ASP A 127 9.39 9.08 10.10
CA ASP A 127 9.56 10.54 10.03
C ASP A 127 8.96 11.10 8.75
N ARG A 128 9.27 10.48 7.60
CA ARG A 128 8.69 10.81 6.29
C ARG A 128 7.18 10.65 6.27
N LEU A 129 6.64 9.53 6.78
CA LEU A 129 5.18 9.36 6.86
C LEU A 129 4.50 10.45 7.72
N ALA A 130 5.14 10.83 8.83
CA ALA A 130 4.62 11.85 9.73
C ALA A 130 4.58 13.25 9.11
N GLU A 131 5.45 13.54 8.15
CA GLU A 131 5.40 14.77 7.35
C GLU A 131 4.45 14.64 6.13
N PHE A 132 4.44 13.47 5.50
CA PHE A 132 3.67 13.16 4.30
C PHE A 132 2.16 13.29 4.53
N VAL A 133 1.64 12.67 5.59
CA VAL A 133 0.18 12.62 5.85
C VAL A 133 -0.42 14.00 6.10
N PRO A 134 0.12 14.86 7.00
CA PRO A 134 -0.42 16.21 7.20
C PRO A 134 -0.29 17.10 5.96
N LEU A 135 0.82 17.01 5.22
CA LEU A 135 0.96 17.78 3.98
C LEU A 135 -0.07 17.36 2.94
N LEU A 136 -0.28 16.05 2.75
CA LEU A 136 -1.30 15.55 1.83
C LEU A 136 -2.72 15.93 2.26
N ASP A 137 -3.01 15.89 3.56
CA ASP A 137 -4.29 16.33 4.13
C ASP A 137 -4.59 17.79 3.75
N ARG A 138 -3.62 18.70 3.93
CA ARG A 138 -3.74 20.09 3.50
C ARG A 138 -3.92 20.24 2.00
N LEU A 139 -3.10 19.55 1.20
CA LEU A 139 -3.16 19.62 -0.27
C LEU A 139 -4.53 19.20 -0.81
N LEU A 140 -5.23 18.27 -0.15
CA LEU A 140 -6.55 17.80 -0.58
C LEU A 140 -7.71 18.65 -0.05
N CYS A 141 -7.49 19.48 0.98
CA CYS A 141 -8.52 20.31 1.60
C CYS A 141 -8.44 21.79 1.20
N GLU A 142 -7.25 22.30 0.89
CA GLU A 142 -6.97 23.72 0.64
C GLU A 142 -6.76 23.99 -0.86
N ASP A 143 -7.27 25.13 -1.35
CA ASP A 143 -7.11 25.53 -2.75
C ASP A 143 -5.65 25.81 -3.15
N SER A 144 -4.82 26.23 -2.22
CA SER A 144 -3.39 26.48 -2.44
C SER A 144 -2.57 26.23 -1.17
N VAL A 145 -1.48 25.48 -1.29
CA VAL A 145 -0.60 25.14 -0.17
C VAL A 145 0.85 25.50 -0.49
N SER A 146 1.46 26.29 0.40
CA SER A 146 2.90 26.39 0.53
C SER A 146 3.34 25.69 1.82
N TYR A 147 4.41 24.91 1.73
CA TYR A 147 4.92 24.08 2.81
C TYR A 147 6.43 23.87 2.67
N LYS A 148 7.14 23.93 3.80
CA LYS A 148 8.57 23.64 3.88
C LYS A 148 8.81 22.75 5.09
N GLY A 149 9.03 21.46 4.85
CA GLY A 149 9.44 20.50 5.87
C GLY A 149 10.84 19.96 5.61
N ASP A 150 11.19 18.92 6.35
CA ASP A 150 12.50 18.28 6.27
C ASP A 150 12.59 17.36 5.06
N PHE A 151 11.47 16.73 4.66
CA PHE A 151 11.41 15.74 3.60
C PHE A 151 10.66 16.19 2.35
N TYR A 152 9.69 17.09 2.50
CA TYR A 152 8.81 17.53 1.43
C TYR A 152 8.68 19.05 1.40
N SER A 153 8.43 19.57 0.21
CA SER A 153 8.13 20.98 0.01
C SER A 153 6.99 21.15 -0.98
N ALA A 154 6.26 22.25 -0.83
CA ALA A 154 5.26 22.72 -1.76
C ALA A 154 5.40 24.25 -1.86
N HIS A 155 5.34 24.79 -3.07
CA HIS A 155 5.37 26.23 -3.30
C HIS A 155 4.18 26.59 -4.17
N GLU A 156 3.19 27.26 -3.58
CA GLU A 156 1.94 27.64 -4.25
C GLU A 156 1.28 26.47 -4.99
N ALA A 157 1.29 25.27 -4.38
CA ALA A 157 0.67 24.09 -4.97
C ALA A 157 -0.85 24.28 -4.97
N ARG A 158 -1.41 24.63 -6.13
CA ARG A 158 -2.85 24.91 -6.30
C ARG A 158 -3.63 23.64 -6.58
N ASN A 159 -4.69 23.36 -5.83
CA ASN A 159 -5.48 22.12 -5.90
C ASN A 159 -6.96 22.33 -6.20
N ILE A 160 -7.31 23.41 -6.90
CA ILE A 160 -8.67 23.70 -7.38
C ILE A 160 -9.06 22.68 -8.48
N PRO A 161 -10.30 22.12 -8.50
CA PRO A 161 -11.46 22.43 -7.65
C PRO A 161 -11.50 21.67 -6.30
N GLY A 162 -10.46 20.90 -5.98
CA GLY A 162 -10.38 20.03 -4.81
C GLY A 162 -11.11 18.71 -5.01
N CYS A 163 -11.21 17.91 -3.95
CA CYS A 163 -11.95 16.64 -3.97
C CYS A 163 -13.47 16.85 -4.13
N VAL A 164 -14.13 15.86 -4.74
CA VAL A 164 -15.59 15.70 -4.68
C VAL A 164 -16.01 15.34 -3.26
N GLN A 165 -15.31 14.41 -2.62
CA GLN A 165 -15.53 14.04 -1.22
C GLN A 165 -15.11 15.20 -0.30
N ARG A 166 -15.91 15.47 0.75
CA ARG A 166 -15.65 16.51 1.76
C ARG A 166 -15.41 15.89 3.16
N PRO A 167 -14.46 16.42 3.95
CA PRO A 167 -13.54 17.51 3.61
C PRO A 167 -12.52 17.14 2.51
N ARG A 168 -12.25 15.84 2.34
CA ARG A 168 -11.43 15.22 1.29
C ARG A 168 -11.77 13.73 1.20
N LEU A 169 -11.15 12.99 0.28
CA LEU A 169 -11.24 11.52 0.27
C LEU A 169 -10.76 10.90 1.61
N PRO A 170 -11.40 9.81 2.10
CA PRO A 170 -11.01 9.12 3.33
C PRO A 170 -9.57 8.59 3.32
N PHE A 171 -8.87 8.76 4.44
CA PHE A 171 -7.56 8.16 4.68
C PHE A 171 -7.71 6.88 5.51
N ALA A 172 -7.11 5.80 5.01
CA ALA A 172 -6.96 4.51 5.69
C ALA A 172 -5.49 4.32 6.07
N VAL A 173 -5.11 4.78 7.27
CA VAL A 173 -3.70 4.84 7.68
C VAL A 173 -3.25 3.48 8.22
N ALA A 174 -2.28 2.85 7.56
CA ALA A 174 -1.67 1.60 7.98
C ALA A 174 -0.61 1.84 9.06
N ALA A 175 -0.79 1.20 10.21
CA ALA A 175 0.13 1.34 11.33
C ALA A 175 0.02 0.19 12.34
N THR A 176 1.15 -0.17 12.95
CA THR A 176 1.19 -1.06 14.13
C THR A 176 1.89 -0.41 15.33
N GLY A 177 2.74 0.60 15.07
CA GLY A 177 3.49 1.33 16.09
C GLY A 177 2.81 2.62 16.56
N PRO A 178 3.18 3.15 17.75
CA PRO A 178 2.51 4.26 18.40
C PRO A 178 2.51 5.55 17.58
N ARG A 179 3.57 5.81 16.81
CA ARG A 179 3.65 7.00 15.94
C ARG A 179 2.61 6.96 14.82
N GLY A 180 2.48 5.82 14.14
CA GLY A 180 1.51 5.63 13.07
C GLY A 180 0.07 5.59 13.60
N LEU A 181 -0.16 4.98 14.76
CA LEU A 181 -1.50 4.98 15.39
C LEU A 181 -1.95 6.39 15.77
N ARG A 182 -1.04 7.27 16.22
CA ARG A 182 -1.36 8.69 16.42
C ARG A 182 -1.71 9.42 15.12
N LEU A 183 -1.05 9.09 14.00
CA LEU A 183 -1.43 9.64 12.69
C LEU A 183 -2.81 9.15 12.24
N ALA A 184 -3.10 7.85 12.43
CA ALA A 184 -4.42 7.28 12.15
C ALA A 184 -5.51 7.95 13.01
N ALA A 185 -5.26 8.12 14.31
CA ALA A 185 -6.17 8.79 15.22
C ALA A 185 -6.42 10.26 14.84
N ARG A 186 -5.40 10.98 14.35
CA ARG A 186 -5.50 12.40 14.00
C ARG A 186 -6.11 12.65 12.62
N HIS A 187 -5.68 11.91 11.59
CA HIS A 187 -6.04 12.18 10.19
C HIS A 187 -6.84 11.06 9.52
N GLY A 188 -6.86 9.85 10.07
CA GLY A 188 -7.53 8.70 9.45
C GLY A 188 -9.06 8.76 9.62
N GLN A 189 -9.79 8.33 8.60
CA GLN A 189 -11.18 7.86 8.74
C GLN A 189 -11.20 6.35 8.94
N ALA A 190 -10.12 5.68 8.54
CA ALA A 190 -9.87 4.29 8.85
C ALA A 190 -8.43 4.06 9.31
N TRP A 191 -8.24 2.99 10.06
CA TRP A 191 -6.96 2.39 10.40
C TRP A 191 -6.85 1.02 9.75
N VAL A 192 -5.68 0.71 9.20
CA VAL A 192 -5.38 -0.58 8.54
C VAL A 192 -4.30 -1.33 9.30
N THR A 193 -4.48 -2.63 9.46
CA THR A 193 -3.43 -3.54 9.93
C THR A 193 -3.43 -4.86 9.18
N THR A 194 -2.28 -5.53 9.19
CA THR A 194 -2.08 -6.91 8.72
C THR A 194 -1.81 -7.87 9.89
N GLY A 195 -1.99 -7.42 11.14
CA GLY A 195 -1.58 -8.15 12.34
C GLY A 195 -0.15 -7.81 12.79
N ASP A 196 0.42 -8.64 13.67
CA ASP A 196 1.82 -8.52 14.08
C ASP A 196 2.72 -9.34 13.13
N PRO A 197 3.61 -8.70 12.33
CA PRO A 197 4.48 -9.41 11.41
C PRO A 197 5.37 -10.47 12.08
N LYS A 198 5.68 -10.33 13.38
CA LYS A 198 6.49 -11.30 14.12
C LYS A 198 5.79 -12.65 14.31
N LEU A 199 4.46 -12.64 14.25
CA LEU A 199 3.65 -13.85 14.45
C LEU A 199 3.37 -14.58 13.13
N TYR A 200 3.60 -13.97 11.97
CA TYR A 200 3.18 -14.52 10.68
C TYR A 200 3.63 -15.97 10.42
N GLU A 201 4.91 -16.28 10.68
CA GLU A 201 5.48 -17.60 10.41
C GLU A 201 5.28 -18.59 11.57
N ASN A 202 5.47 -18.14 12.81
CA ASN A 202 5.65 -19.01 13.97
C ASN A 202 4.64 -18.78 15.10
N GLY A 203 3.69 -17.86 14.92
CA GLY A 203 2.67 -17.56 15.92
C GLY A 203 1.45 -18.48 15.79
N THR A 204 0.55 -18.42 16.78
CA THR A 204 -0.77 -19.08 16.73
C THR A 204 -1.89 -18.08 16.41
N PRO A 205 -3.06 -18.56 15.94
CA PRO A 205 -4.23 -17.70 15.73
C PRO A 205 -4.64 -16.91 16.98
N GLU A 206 -4.54 -17.52 18.16
CA GLU A 206 -4.88 -16.91 19.45
C GLU A 206 -3.91 -15.77 19.79
N GLN A 207 -2.61 -16.00 19.60
CA GLN A 207 -1.59 -14.95 19.77
C GLN A 207 -1.83 -13.78 18.80
N SER A 208 -2.23 -14.07 17.56
CA SER A 208 -2.59 -13.04 16.57
C SER A 208 -3.81 -12.22 17.01
N LEU A 209 -4.86 -12.86 17.51
CA LEU A 209 -6.03 -12.17 18.05
C LEU A 209 -5.68 -11.28 19.25
N GLN A 210 -4.80 -11.77 20.13
CA GLN A 210 -4.32 -10.97 21.27
C GLN A 210 -3.49 -9.77 20.82
N ALA A 211 -2.63 -9.95 19.81
CA ALA A 211 -1.87 -8.85 19.22
C ALA A 211 -2.78 -7.81 18.55
N LEU A 212 -3.80 -8.24 17.80
CA LEU A 212 -4.79 -7.36 17.19
C LEU A 212 -5.59 -6.59 18.23
N ARG A 213 -6.03 -7.25 19.32
CA ARG A 213 -6.70 -6.59 20.45
C ARG A 213 -5.82 -5.48 21.04
N GLY A 214 -4.55 -5.78 21.31
CA GLY A 214 -3.61 -4.78 21.82
C GLY A 214 -3.34 -3.63 20.85
N GLN A 215 -3.45 -3.84 19.53
CA GLN A 215 -3.39 -2.75 18.55
C GLN A 215 -4.66 -1.87 18.59
N VAL A 216 -5.85 -2.48 18.73
CA VAL A 216 -7.13 -1.75 18.89
C VAL A 216 -7.12 -0.91 20.18
N GLU A 217 -6.61 -1.45 21.29
CA GLU A 217 -6.46 -0.71 22.55
C GLU A 217 -5.54 0.51 22.38
N LYS A 218 -4.36 0.33 21.77
CA LYS A 218 -3.44 1.45 21.49
C LYS A 218 -4.04 2.51 20.56
N LEU A 219 -4.87 2.11 19.59
CA LEU A 219 -5.61 3.06 18.75
C LEU A 219 -6.65 3.81 19.59
N THR A 220 -7.33 3.12 20.50
CA THR A 220 -8.31 3.71 21.42
C THR A 220 -7.64 4.75 22.30
N ASP A 221 -6.50 4.44 22.91
CA ASP A 221 -5.71 5.38 23.71
C ASP A 221 -5.26 6.60 22.89
N ALA A 222 -4.80 6.36 21.65
CA ALA A 222 -4.39 7.44 20.75
C ALA A 222 -5.56 8.37 20.40
N CYS A 223 -6.76 7.83 20.16
CA CYS A 223 -7.97 8.61 19.91
C CYS A 223 -8.41 9.39 21.16
N ALA A 224 -8.43 8.73 22.33
CA ALA A 224 -8.78 9.35 23.61
C ALA A 224 -7.86 10.53 23.95
N SER A 225 -6.55 10.40 23.68
CA SER A 225 -5.58 11.49 23.89
C SER A 225 -5.83 12.73 23.02
N LEU A 226 -6.63 12.59 21.96
CA LEU A 226 -7.04 13.67 21.04
C LEU A 226 -8.50 14.08 21.24
N GLY A 227 -9.20 13.52 22.23
CA GLY A 227 -10.64 13.75 22.42
C GLY A 227 -11.51 13.20 21.29
N ARG A 228 -11.01 12.21 20.53
CA ARG A 228 -11.72 11.60 19.41
C ARG A 228 -12.32 10.25 19.83
N ASP A 229 -13.56 9.99 19.40
CA ASP A 229 -14.18 8.68 19.56
C ASP A 229 -13.54 7.66 18.60
N VAL A 230 -13.04 6.54 19.15
CA VAL A 230 -12.47 5.44 18.37
C VAL A 230 -13.49 4.73 17.48
N HIS A 231 -14.79 4.83 17.79
CA HIS A 231 -15.85 4.30 16.94
C HIS A 231 -16.09 5.14 15.68
N SER A 232 -15.59 6.38 15.63
CA SER A 232 -15.54 7.19 14.41
C SER A 232 -14.46 6.75 13.40
N ILE A 233 -13.63 5.78 13.77
CA ILE A 233 -12.56 5.23 12.92
C ILE A 233 -12.90 3.80 12.53
N ASP A 234 -13.02 3.58 11.23
CA ASP A 234 -13.13 2.26 10.64
C ASP A 234 -11.86 1.44 10.87
N LYS A 235 -12.02 0.14 11.10
CA LYS A 235 -10.91 -0.77 11.43
C LYS A 235 -10.86 -1.85 10.36
N ILE A 236 -9.84 -1.74 9.53
CA ILE A 236 -9.64 -2.57 8.34
C ILE A 236 -8.57 -3.61 8.63
N LEU A 237 -8.91 -4.88 8.51
CA LEU A 237 -7.94 -5.98 8.54
C LEU A 237 -7.69 -6.48 7.11
N LEU A 238 -6.45 -6.36 6.66
CA LEU A 238 -5.99 -7.07 5.48
C LEU A 238 -5.60 -8.50 5.87
N THR A 239 -6.38 -9.47 5.40
CA THR A 239 -6.20 -10.89 5.70
C THR A 239 -5.01 -11.49 4.94
N GLY A 240 -4.64 -12.74 5.25
CA GLY A 240 -3.54 -13.44 4.59
C GLY A 240 -2.15 -13.23 5.22
N PHE A 241 -2.07 -12.40 6.26
CA PHE A 241 -0.82 -12.06 6.96
C PHE A 241 -0.81 -12.47 8.45
N THR A 242 -1.78 -13.26 8.86
CA THR A 242 -1.88 -13.87 10.19
C THR A 242 -1.54 -15.37 10.12
N PRO A 243 -1.25 -16.03 11.26
CA PRO A 243 -0.97 -17.47 11.28
C PRO A 243 -2.04 -18.34 10.63
N ASP A 244 -3.31 -17.92 10.72
CA ASP A 244 -4.46 -18.59 10.12
C ASP A 244 -4.74 -18.19 8.67
N ARG A 245 -3.79 -17.57 7.95
CA ARG A 245 -3.91 -17.08 6.56
C ARG A 245 -4.64 -17.98 5.55
N GLY A 246 -4.58 -19.31 5.71
CA GLY A 246 -5.28 -20.26 4.84
C GLY A 246 -6.72 -20.58 5.25
N ARG A 247 -7.00 -20.56 6.57
CA ARG A 247 -8.28 -21.01 7.14
C ARG A 247 -9.52 -20.30 6.59
N PRO A 248 -9.54 -18.96 6.43
CA PRO A 248 -10.74 -18.26 6.00
C PRO A 248 -11.26 -18.69 4.63
N LEU A 249 -10.44 -19.33 3.79
CA LEU A 249 -10.83 -19.76 2.44
C LEU A 249 -11.03 -21.27 2.32
N GLU A 250 -10.96 -22.03 3.42
CA GLU A 250 -11.19 -23.48 3.44
C GLU A 250 -12.68 -23.84 3.29
N SER A 251 -13.57 -23.08 3.93
CA SER A 251 -15.02 -23.27 3.86
C SER A 251 -15.78 -21.99 4.25
N LEU A 252 -17.09 -21.97 3.99
CA LEU A 252 -17.95 -20.88 4.44
C LEU A 252 -17.96 -20.76 5.97
N ASP A 253 -18.06 -21.87 6.70
CA ASP A 253 -18.08 -21.85 8.16
C ASP A 253 -16.76 -21.36 8.75
N ALA A 254 -15.63 -21.75 8.15
CA ALA A 254 -14.31 -21.24 8.55
C ALA A 254 -14.20 -19.72 8.33
N PHE A 255 -14.76 -19.22 7.23
CA PHE A 255 -14.85 -17.79 6.98
C PHE A 255 -15.74 -17.07 8.00
N VAL A 256 -16.92 -17.61 8.29
CA VAL A 256 -17.88 -17.02 9.24
C VAL A 256 -17.30 -16.98 10.65
N ASP A 257 -16.63 -18.04 11.11
CA ASP A 257 -15.90 -18.07 12.37
C ASP A 257 -14.82 -16.97 12.43
N PHE A 258 -13.97 -16.92 11.40
CA PHE A 258 -12.93 -15.90 11.30
C PHE A 258 -13.53 -14.49 11.35
N ALA A 259 -14.57 -14.23 10.55
CA ALA A 259 -15.24 -12.94 10.50
C ALA A 259 -15.90 -12.57 11.84
N GLY A 260 -16.52 -13.54 12.52
CA GLY A 260 -17.11 -13.37 13.84
C GLY A 260 -16.08 -12.92 14.88
N ARG A 261 -14.96 -13.66 14.99
CA ARG A 261 -13.87 -13.35 15.93
C ARG A 261 -13.28 -11.96 15.72
N HIS A 262 -13.10 -11.53 14.47
CA HIS A 262 -12.55 -10.19 14.17
C HIS A 262 -13.58 -9.08 14.37
N ARG A 263 -14.86 -9.34 14.07
CA ARG A 263 -15.95 -8.40 14.38
C ARG A 263 -16.05 -8.14 15.89
N GLU A 264 -15.89 -9.17 16.72
CA GLU A 264 -15.89 -9.04 18.19
C GLU A 264 -14.72 -8.21 18.73
N LEU A 265 -13.59 -8.18 18.01
CA LEU A 265 -12.48 -7.26 18.29
C LEU A 265 -12.77 -5.82 17.82
N GLY A 266 -13.89 -5.57 17.14
CA GLY A 266 -14.30 -4.26 16.66
C GLY A 266 -13.86 -3.94 15.23
N PHE A 267 -13.32 -4.90 14.47
CA PHE A 267 -13.05 -4.69 13.04
C PHE A 267 -14.35 -4.40 12.28
N THR A 268 -14.33 -3.37 11.45
CA THR A 268 -15.49 -2.94 10.64
C THR A 268 -15.38 -3.41 9.19
N GLU A 269 -14.18 -3.81 8.75
CA GLU A 269 -13.92 -4.25 7.38
C GLU A 269 -12.84 -5.34 7.32
N LEU A 270 -13.13 -6.41 6.58
CA LEU A 270 -12.15 -7.44 6.22
C LEU A 270 -11.81 -7.35 4.74
N VAL A 271 -10.53 -7.39 4.41
CA VAL A 271 -10.03 -7.36 3.04
C VAL A 271 -9.39 -8.70 2.69
N ILE A 272 -9.89 -9.34 1.63
CA ILE A 272 -9.37 -10.62 1.11
C ILE A 272 -8.71 -10.45 -0.26
N HIS A 273 -7.63 -11.16 -0.53
CA HIS A 273 -6.99 -11.10 -1.85
C HIS A 273 -7.88 -11.72 -2.92
N TRP A 274 -8.03 -11.01 -4.04
CA TRP A 274 -8.62 -11.57 -5.25
C TRP A 274 -7.79 -12.78 -5.69
N PRO A 275 -8.42 -13.92 -6.06
CA PRO A 275 -7.68 -15.12 -6.43
C PRO A 275 -6.72 -14.85 -7.59
N ILE A 276 -5.46 -15.24 -7.40
CA ILE A 276 -4.45 -15.28 -8.47
C ILE A 276 -4.51 -16.70 -9.04
N PRO A 277 -4.93 -16.89 -10.31
CA PRO A 277 -4.98 -18.23 -10.87
C PRO A 277 -3.60 -18.88 -10.82
N THR A 278 -3.53 -20.04 -10.18
CA THR A 278 -2.32 -20.87 -10.20
C THR A 278 -2.06 -21.31 -11.63
N ARG A 279 -0.79 -21.47 -11.99
CA ARG A 279 -0.35 -21.86 -13.33
C ARG A 279 -0.81 -23.27 -13.76
N THR A 280 -1.67 -23.94 -13.00
CA THR A 280 -2.13 -25.31 -13.16
C THR A 280 -3.52 -25.46 -13.79
N SER A 281 -4.21 -24.37 -14.13
CA SER A 281 -5.40 -24.48 -14.99
C SER A 281 -4.96 -24.67 -16.46
N PRO A 282 -5.39 -25.74 -17.17
CA PRO A 282 -5.10 -25.87 -18.59
C PRO A 282 -5.67 -24.64 -19.31
N PRO A 283 -4.97 -24.04 -20.28
CA PRO A 283 -5.56 -22.99 -21.09
C PRO A 283 -6.79 -23.57 -21.78
N THR A 284 -7.96 -23.02 -21.47
CA THR A 284 -9.14 -23.22 -22.31
C THR A 284 -8.76 -22.76 -23.71
N ARG A 285 -8.82 -23.70 -24.65
CA ARG A 285 -8.45 -23.52 -26.06
C ARG A 285 -9.19 -22.30 -26.62
N ARG A 286 -8.53 -21.14 -26.68
CA ARG A 286 -8.88 -20.08 -27.62
C ARG A 286 -7.83 -20.10 -28.73
N SER A 287 -8.33 -20.27 -29.94
CA SER A 287 -7.58 -20.42 -31.19
C SER A 287 -6.69 -19.20 -31.45
N SER A 288 -5.40 -19.50 -31.70
CA SER A 288 -4.41 -18.82 -32.55
C SER A 288 -4.71 -17.37 -32.99
N SER A 289 -3.80 -16.42 -32.72
CA SER A 289 -2.66 -16.19 -33.63
C SER A 289 -1.38 -15.72 -32.91
N ARG A 290 -0.25 -16.00 -33.58
CA ARG A 290 1.15 -16.07 -33.12
C ARG A 290 1.80 -14.73 -32.72
N SER A 291 2.76 -14.80 -31.79
CA SER A 291 4.08 -14.14 -31.93
C SER A 291 5.16 -14.83 -31.05
N PRO A 292 6.44 -14.93 -31.48
CA PRO A 292 7.41 -15.86 -30.92
C PRO A 292 8.51 -15.14 -30.13
N TRP A 293 8.50 -15.22 -28.80
CA TRP A 293 9.71 -15.07 -28.00
C TRP A 293 9.70 -16.13 -26.90
N ARG A 294 10.48 -17.18 -27.12
CA ARG A 294 10.78 -18.22 -26.12
C ARG A 294 12.22 -18.03 -25.66
N HIS A 295 12.39 -17.72 -24.39
CA HIS A 295 13.58 -18.17 -23.66
C HIS A 295 13.11 -18.85 -22.36
N ARG A 296 13.45 -20.14 -22.25
CA ARG A 296 13.24 -20.96 -21.06
C ARG A 296 14.44 -20.75 -20.14
N HIS A 297 14.23 -20.45 -18.87
CA HIS A 297 15.09 -20.95 -17.80
C HIS A 297 14.24 -21.31 -16.59
N SER A 298 14.44 -22.54 -16.13
CA SER A 298 13.87 -23.15 -14.93
C SER A 298 14.68 -22.67 -13.73
N TRP A 299 14.03 -22.17 -12.67
CA TRP A 299 14.69 -21.91 -11.39
C TRP A 299 13.80 -22.42 -10.25
N ALA A 300 14.29 -23.51 -9.63
CA ALA A 300 13.98 -23.91 -8.27
C ALA A 300 15.10 -23.39 -7.36
N GLU A 301 14.78 -23.22 -6.08
CA GLU A 301 15.69 -22.90 -4.95
C GLU A 301 16.14 -21.44 -4.81
N ALA A 302 15.55 -20.75 -3.83
CA ALA A 302 16.27 -19.87 -2.90
C ALA A 302 15.31 -19.38 -1.79
N ALA A 303 15.25 -20.12 -0.69
CA ALA A 303 14.65 -19.67 0.57
C ALA A 303 15.63 -19.99 1.71
N ALA A 304 16.34 -18.97 2.21
CA ALA A 304 16.78 -18.81 3.61
C ALA A 304 17.69 -17.56 3.76
N PRO A 305 17.53 -16.75 4.83
CA PRO A 305 18.42 -15.63 5.12
C PRO A 305 19.68 -16.08 5.88
N GLY A 306 20.85 -15.70 5.37
CA GLY A 306 22.17 -15.99 5.97
C GLY A 306 22.46 -15.15 7.21
N ARG A 307 23.00 -15.82 8.25
CA ARG A 307 23.53 -15.24 9.48
C ARG A 307 24.86 -14.53 9.22
N VAL A 308 25.05 -13.37 9.84
CA VAL A 308 26.34 -12.65 9.89
C VAL A 308 27.15 -13.17 11.07
N GLY A 309 28.33 -13.71 10.80
CA GLY A 309 29.37 -14.06 11.77
C GLY A 309 30.59 -13.15 11.58
N SER A 310 31.19 -12.76 12.70
CA SER A 310 32.26 -11.77 12.85
C SER A 310 33.69 -12.30 12.64
N ALA A 311 34.51 -11.50 11.93
CA ALA A 311 35.97 -11.25 12.07
C ALA A 311 36.99 -12.40 11.81
N PRO A 312 38.30 -12.15 11.57
CA PRO A 312 39.06 -10.90 11.70
C PRO A 312 39.99 -10.53 10.52
N ALA A 313 40.69 -9.40 10.69
CA ALA A 313 41.62 -8.73 9.80
C ALA A 313 42.91 -9.52 9.47
N SER A 314 43.43 -9.29 8.27
CA SER A 314 44.88 -9.23 8.02
C SER A 314 45.19 -8.41 6.77
N SER A 315 46.32 -7.72 6.87
CA SER A 315 46.93 -6.73 5.98
C SER A 315 47.35 -7.26 4.61
N MET A 316 47.27 -6.43 3.58
CA MET A 316 48.43 -6.18 2.70
C MET A 316 48.26 -4.89 1.89
N SER A 317 49.39 -4.21 1.77
CA SER A 317 49.69 -2.88 1.26
C SER A 317 49.93 -2.83 -0.26
N HIS A 318 50.00 -1.58 -0.77
CA HIS A 318 50.49 -1.11 -2.09
C HIS A 318 49.39 -0.88 -3.16
N LEU A 319 49.35 0.20 -3.96
CA LEU A 319 50.24 1.36 -4.17
C LEU A 319 49.44 2.46 -4.92
N CYS A 320 49.81 3.72 -4.64
CA CYS A 320 49.66 5.01 -5.33
C CYS A 320 48.84 5.18 -6.64
N GLY A 321 48.12 6.31 -6.73
CA GLY A 321 47.84 6.99 -8.01
C GLY A 321 46.70 8.04 -8.00
N HIS A 322 47.05 9.32 -7.95
CA HIS A 322 46.20 10.49 -8.26
C HIS A 322 47.11 11.50 -9.00
N PRO A 323 46.60 12.58 -9.64
CA PRO A 323 45.37 12.83 -10.44
C PRO A 323 45.80 13.56 -11.77
N PRO A 324 45.14 14.57 -12.42
CA PRO A 324 43.80 15.19 -12.26
C PRO A 324 43.03 15.57 -13.57
N GLY A 325 41.75 15.96 -13.38
CA GLY A 325 41.20 17.20 -13.96
C GLY A 325 40.21 17.09 -15.14
N ARG A 326 38.98 17.59 -14.95
CA ARG A 326 38.45 18.81 -15.61
C ARG A 326 37.03 19.15 -15.15
N ALA A 327 36.76 20.44 -15.22
CA ALA A 327 35.80 21.22 -14.46
C ALA A 327 34.44 21.40 -15.15
N CYS A 328 33.50 21.84 -14.31
CA CYS A 328 32.18 22.39 -14.59
C CYS A 328 32.14 23.46 -15.70
N ILE A 329 31.02 23.54 -16.42
CA ILE A 329 30.53 24.77 -17.06
C ILE A 329 29.09 24.99 -16.61
N CYS A 330 28.89 26.08 -15.85
CA CYS A 330 27.60 26.68 -15.53
C CYS A 330 27.08 27.45 -16.74
N GLY A 331 25.82 27.21 -17.13
CA GLY A 331 25.07 28.10 -18.00
C GLY A 331 24.30 29.13 -17.18
N ARG A 332 24.66 30.42 -17.33
CA ARG A 332 23.76 31.55 -17.08
C ARG A 332 23.03 31.85 -18.39
N MET A 333 21.71 31.99 -18.37
CA MET A 333 21.01 32.95 -19.21
C MET A 333 19.79 33.49 -18.46
N SER A 334 19.89 34.78 -18.14
CA SER A 334 18.79 35.69 -17.84
C SER A 334 18.51 36.48 -19.11
N GLY A 335 17.24 36.51 -19.51
CA GLY A 335 16.67 37.24 -20.64
C GLY A 335 15.18 36.98 -20.67
#